data_AF-A0A0L0F2Z8-F1
#
_entry.id   AF-A0A0L0F2Z8-F1
#
_cell.length_a   1.000
_cell.length_b   1.000
_cell.length_c   1.000
_cell.angle_alpha   90.00
_cell.angle_beta   90.00
_cell.angle_gamma   90.00
#
_symmetry.space_group_name_H-M   'P 1'
#
loop_
_entity.id
_entity.type
_entity.pdbx_description
1 polymer ?
#
loop_
_entity_poly.entity_id
_entity_poly.type
_entity_poly.pdbx_seq_one_letter_code
_entity_poly.pdbx_strand_id
1 'polypeptide(L)' 'MDANGRIPCNQYGNVDLYHPSMLPEGTRHVALPGSAVIAKKLGFHIRVAMTGFEYKAQS' A
#
# COMPACT_ATOMS: atom_id res chain seq x y z
N MET A 1 -3.15 -11.85 1.35
CA MET A 1 -1.84 -12.10 0.71
C MET A 1 -2.03 -13.01 -0.51
N ASP A 2 -1.06 -13.11 -1.42
CA ASP A 2 -1.08 -14.17 -2.46
C ASP A 2 -0.79 -15.55 -1.83
N ALA A 3 -0.88 -16.61 -2.64
CA ALA A 3 -0.62 -17.99 -2.18
C ALA A 3 0.81 -18.20 -1.62
N ASN A 4 1.72 -17.25 -1.84
CA ASN A 4 3.10 -17.26 -1.36
C ASN A 4 3.34 -16.28 -0.19
N GLY A 5 2.29 -15.74 0.41
CA GLY A 5 2.40 -14.79 1.53
C GLY A 5 2.87 -13.39 1.14
N ARG A 6 2.85 -13.04 -0.16
CA ARG A 6 3.21 -11.69 -0.61
C ARG A 6 2.00 -10.78 -0.60
N ILE A 7 2.24 -9.48 -0.43
CA ILE A 7 1.20 -8.46 -0.60
C ILE A 7 0.82 -8.41 -2.09
N PRO A 8 -0.45 -8.67 -2.47
CA PRO A 8 -0.91 -8.54 -3.86
C PRO A 8 -0.78 -7.09 -4.32
N CYS A 9 -0.40 -6.88 -5.58
CA CYS A 9 -0.22 -5.54 -6.15
C CYS A 9 -0.86 -5.44 -7.53
N ASN A 10 -1.22 -4.21 -7.92
CA ASN A 10 -1.57 -3.89 -9.29
C ASN A 10 -0.32 -3.90 -10.20
N GLN A 11 -0.53 -3.65 -11.50
CA GLN A 11 0.55 -3.65 -12.51
C GLN A 11 1.69 -2.67 -12.25
N TYR A 12 1.48 -1.67 -11.38
CA TYR A 12 2.48 -0.67 -10.99
C TYR A 12 3.23 -1.05 -9.71
N GLY A 13 2.91 -2.18 -9.09
CA GLY A 13 3.53 -2.62 -7.83
C GLY A 13 2.94 -1.97 -6.57
N ASN A 14 1.78 -1.31 -6.69
CA ASN A 14 1.06 -0.69 -5.57
C ASN A 14 -0.13 -1.53 -5.13
N VAL A 15 -0.60 -1.32 -3.90
CA VAL A 15 -1.88 -1.86 -3.40
C VAL A 15 -2.96 -0.83 -3.66
N ASP A 16 -4.00 -1.20 -4.41
CA ASP A 16 -5.20 -0.40 -4.51
C ASP A 16 -6.00 -0.48 -3.20
N LEU A 17 -6.13 0.63 -2.47
CA LEU A 17 -6.74 0.69 -1.14
C LEU A 17 -7.71 1.88 -1.04
N TYR A 18 -8.77 1.85 -1.85
CA TYR A 18 -9.79 2.92 -1.89
C TYR A 18 -10.91 2.76 -0.85
N HIS A 19 -11.05 1.56 -0.28
CA HIS A 19 -12.00 1.25 0.78
C HIS A 19 -11.33 0.34 1.83
N PRO A 20 -11.67 0.44 3.15
CA PRO A 20 -11.04 -0.38 4.18
C PRO A 20 -11.11 -1.89 3.94
N SER A 21 -12.18 -2.37 3.28
CA SER A 21 -12.33 -3.80 2.92
C SER A 21 -11.36 -4.28 1.84
N MET A 22 -10.65 -3.38 1.16
CA MET A 22 -9.62 -3.72 0.18
C MET A 22 -8.27 -4.00 0.83
N LEU A 23 -8.15 -3.82 2.15
CA LEU A 23 -6.93 -4.15 2.89
C LEU A 23 -6.69 -5.66 2.82
N PRO A 24 -5.56 -6.13 2.27
CA PRO A 24 -5.29 -7.56 2.22
C PRO A 24 -5.24 -8.17 3.62
N GLU A 25 -5.84 -9.33 3.79
CA GLU A 25 -5.75 -10.08 5.03
C GLU A 25 -4.28 -10.33 5.42
N GLY A 26 -3.99 -10.23 6.71
CA GLY A 26 -2.65 -10.33 7.28
C GLY A 26 -1.81 -9.05 7.15
N THR A 27 -2.38 -7.95 6.64
CA THR A 27 -1.67 -6.68 6.50
C THR A 27 -2.28 -5.57 7.37
N ARG A 28 -1.55 -4.46 7.49
CA ARG A 28 -1.99 -3.22 8.16
C ARG A 28 -1.57 -2.03 7.30
N HIS A 29 -2.48 -1.07 7.13
CA HIS A 29 -2.16 0.21 6.49
C HIS A 29 -1.60 1.18 7.53
N VAL A 30 -0.44 1.79 7.25
CA VAL A 30 0.25 2.72 8.16
C VAL A 30 0.48 4.06 7.47
N ALA A 31 -0.45 4.99 7.67
CA ALA A 31 -0.43 6.33 7.08
C ALA A 31 0.32 7.36 7.97
N LEU A 32 1.59 7.08 8.27
CA LEU A 32 2.44 7.96 9.07
C LEU A 32 3.67 8.42 8.26
N PRO A 33 4.08 9.69 8.33
CA PRO A 33 5.31 10.16 7.68
C PRO A 33 6.52 9.33 8.09
N GLY A 34 7.33 8.91 7.12
CA GLY A 34 8.56 8.14 7.37
C GLY A 34 8.37 6.68 7.78
N SER A 35 7.13 6.19 7.94
CA SER A 35 6.86 4.79 8.31
C SER A 35 7.49 3.80 7.33
N ALA A 36 7.43 4.09 6.03
CA ALA A 36 8.03 3.26 4.99
C ALA A 36 9.56 3.13 5.13
N VAL A 37 10.25 4.19 5.57
CA VAL A 37 11.70 4.16 5.77
C VAL A 37 12.05 3.27 6.96
N ILE A 38 11.33 3.42 8.07
CA ILE A 38 11.51 2.61 9.28
C ILE A 38 11.21 1.14 8.97
N ALA A 39 10.10 0.86 8.29
CA ALA A 39 9.71 -0.49 7.96
C ALA A 39 10.74 -1.19 7.05
N LYS A 40 11.30 -0.48 6.06
CA LYS A 40 12.42 -0.98 5.24
C LYS A 40 13.65 -1.29 6.07
N LYS A 41 14.04 -0.40 7.00
CA LYS A 41 15.19 -0.62 7.89
C LYS A 41 15.03 -1.85 8.79
N LEU A 42 13.79 -2.15 9.19
CA LEU A 42 13.45 -3.33 9.98
C LEU A 42 13.29 -4.61 9.12
N GLY A 43 13.45 -4.52 7.81
CA GLY A 43 13.33 -5.68 6.91
C GLY A 43 11.89 -6.10 6.60
N PHE A 44 10.89 -5.27 6.91
CA PHE A 44 9.50 -5.59 6.57
C PHE A 44 9.25 -5.53 5.07
N HIS A 45 8.50 -6.51 4.56
CA HIS A 45 7.95 -6.46 3.22
C HIS A 45 6.83 -5.41 3.17
N ILE A 46 7.05 -4.33 2.44
CA ILE A 46 6.08 -3.23 2.33
C ILE A 46 5.68 -2.97 0.88
N ARG A 47 4.50 -2.39 0.71
CA ARG A 47 3.97 -1.88 -0.56
C ARG A 47 3.32 -0.52 -0.34
N VAL A 48 3.36 0.32 -1.35
CA VAL A 48 2.67 1.61 -1.33
C VAL A 48 1.18 1.36 -1.51
N ALA A 49 0.36 2.00 -0.68
CA ALA A 49 -1.09 1.96 -0.82
C ALA A 49 -1.57 3.19 -1.59
N MET A 50 -2.28 2.97 -2.68
CA MET A 50 -3.01 4.02 -3.39
C MET A 50 -4.36 4.19 -2.72
N THR A 51 -4.50 5.29 -1.96
CA THR A 51 -5.72 5.56 -1.18
C THR A 51 -6.64 6.58 -1.81
N GLY A 52 -6.27 7.10 -2.99
CA GLY A 52 -7.02 8.09 -3.72
C GLY A 52 -6.19 8.66 -4.87
N PHE A 53 -6.76 9.63 -5.57
CA PHE A 53 -6.14 10.30 -6.69
C PHE A 53 -6.29 11.81 -6.52
N GLU A 54 -5.28 12.56 -6.92
CA GLU A 54 -5.41 14.01 -7.05
C GLU A 54 -6.05 14.33 -8.38
N TYR A 55 -7.21 15.00 -8.36
CA TYR A 55 -7.77 15.59 -9.57
C TYR A 55 -7.14 16.97 -9.78
N LYS A 56 -6.43 17.14 -10.90
CA LYS A 56 -5.96 18.44 -11.36
C LYS A 56 -6.80 18.85 -12.56
N ALA A 57 -7.71 19.82 -12.35
CA ALA A 57 -8.44 20.44 -13.45
C ALA A 57 -7.44 21.24 -14.31
N GLN A 58 -7.44 20.99 -15.60
CA GLN A 58 -6.65 21.77 -16.55
C GLN A 58 -7.46 23.03 -16.88
N SER A 59 -7.02 24.19 -16.35
CA SER A 59 -7.58 25.51 -16.65
C SER A 59 -6.98 26.10 -17.92
#